data_AF-A0A538BHG8-F1
#
_entry.id   AF-A0A538BHG8-F1
#
_cell.length_a   1.000
_cell.length_b   1.000
_cell.length_c   1.000
_cell.angle_alpha   90.00
_cell.angle_beta   90.00
_cell.angle_gamma   90.00
#
_symmetry.space_group_name_H-M   'P 1'
#
loop_
_entity.id
_entity.type
_entity.pdbx_description
1 polymer ?
#
loop_
_entity_poly.entity_id
_entity_poly.type
_entity_poly.pdbx_seq_one_letter_code
_entity_poly.pdbx_strand_id
1 'polypeptide(L)'
;MLGSITPLGERGRGSRWWLTVTAYLVGSTLGAVMFGGGLGLIGSSFASRTSVATRLAVLAVAVLAGLLLDLGAFGLRLPTVRRQVDEGWRAGYRGWVWGFGFGLQLGAGVVTVVTTSTVYAAWLAAGLSGGAVVGAVIGATFGVVRAAPV
;
A
#
# COMPACT_ATOMS: atom_id res chain seq x y z
N MET A 1 2.52 -6.06 11.42
CA MET A 1 1.78 -6.69 10.30
C MET A 1 1.71 -8.21 10.47
N LEU A 2 2.83 -8.89 10.75
CA LEU A 2 2.91 -10.33 11.07
C LEU A 2 2.06 -10.84 12.27
N GLY A 3 1.36 -9.97 13.01
CA GLY A 3 0.75 -10.33 14.30
C GLY A 3 -0.72 -10.74 14.25
N SER A 4 -1.47 -10.44 13.19
CA SER A 4 -2.94 -10.54 13.21
C SER A 4 -3.55 -11.74 12.50
N ILE A 5 -2.87 -12.33 11.50
CA ILE A 5 -3.36 -13.50 10.74
C ILE A 5 -2.46 -14.71 11.03
N THR A 6 -2.67 -15.35 12.17
CA THR A 6 -1.86 -16.52 12.58
C THR A 6 -2.63 -17.82 12.41
N PRO A 7 -1.94 -18.97 12.17
CA PRO A 7 -2.60 -20.26 12.10
C PRO A 7 -3.40 -20.59 13.36
N LEU A 8 -2.86 -20.28 14.54
CA LEU A 8 -3.54 -20.50 15.83
C LEU A 8 -4.76 -19.58 16.00
N GLY A 9 -4.63 -18.29 15.67
CA GLY A 9 -5.73 -17.34 15.79
C GLY A 9 -6.90 -17.64 14.85
N GLU A 10 -6.63 -18.11 13.63
CA GLU A 10 -7.67 -18.52 12.68
C GLU A 10 -8.35 -19.83 13.11
N ARG A 11 -7.59 -20.81 13.62
CA ARG A 11 -8.18 -22.05 14.17
C ARG A 11 -9.10 -21.78 15.36
N GLY A 12 -8.68 -20.90 16.28
CA GLY A 12 -9.50 -20.50 17.42
C GLY A 12 -10.82 -19.84 17.03
N ARG A 13 -10.91 -19.29 15.81
CA ARG A 13 -12.12 -18.68 15.23
C ARG A 13 -12.90 -19.60 14.28
N GLY A 14 -12.54 -20.89 14.21
CA GLY A 14 -13.17 -21.84 13.28
C GLY A 14 -12.92 -21.51 11.79
N SER A 15 -11.89 -20.71 11.51
CA SER A 15 -11.53 -20.26 10.17
C SER A 15 -10.30 -21.00 9.65
N ARG A 16 -10.17 -21.07 8.33
CA ARG A 16 -9.01 -21.69 7.67
C ARG A 16 -7.98 -20.61 7.39
N TRP A 17 -6.81 -20.72 8.03
CA TRP A 17 -5.73 -19.74 7.90
C TRP A 17 -5.35 -19.42 6.45
N TRP A 18 -5.14 -20.45 5.64
CA TRP A 18 -4.76 -20.28 4.23
C TRP A 18 -5.81 -19.46 3.45
N LEU A 19 -7.10 -19.61 3.78
CA LEU A 19 -8.16 -18.88 3.08
C LEU A 19 -8.12 -17.39 3.43
N THR A 20 -7.92 -17.06 4.70
CA THR A 20 -7.76 -15.67 5.16
C THR A 20 -6.51 -15.04 4.57
N VAL A 21 -5.38 -15.75 4.58
CA VAL A 21 -4.10 -15.26 4.02
C VAL A 21 -4.19 -15.06 2.52
N THR A 22 -4.76 -16.00 1.77
CA THR A 22 -4.96 -15.85 0.33
C THR A 22 -5.87 -14.67 0.03
N ALA A 23 -6.99 -14.53 0.74
CA ALA A 23 -7.89 -13.39 0.57
C ALA A 23 -7.20 -12.06 0.87
N TYR A 24 -6.35 -12.02 1.89
CA TYR A 24 -5.52 -10.87 2.23
C TYR A 24 -4.49 -10.52 1.15
N LEU A 25 -3.74 -11.50 0.63
CA LEU A 25 -2.76 -11.28 -0.44
C LEU A 25 -3.44 -10.77 -1.72
N VAL A 26 -4.58 -11.38 -2.08
CA VAL A 26 -5.40 -10.95 -3.22
C VAL A 26 -5.93 -9.53 -3.00
N GLY A 27 -6.49 -9.25 -1.81
CA GLY A 27 -6.98 -7.91 -1.45
C GLY A 27 -5.88 -6.85 -1.51
N SER A 28 -4.70 -7.13 -0.97
CA SER A 28 -3.54 -6.22 -0.99
C SER A 28 -3.08 -5.94 -2.41
N THR A 29 -2.96 -6.99 -3.23
CA THR A 29 -2.54 -6.84 -4.63
C THR A 29 -3.57 -6.05 -5.42
N LEU A 30 -4.86 -6.38 -5.32
CA LEU A 30 -5.93 -5.69 -6.05
C LEU A 30 -6.08 -4.23 -5.59
N GLY A 31 -6.07 -3.98 -4.28
CA GLY A 31 -6.13 -2.62 -3.74
C GLY A 31 -4.98 -1.75 -4.24
N ALA A 32 -3.77 -2.30 -4.24
CA ALA A 32 -2.58 -1.61 -4.72
C ALA A 32 -2.58 -1.41 -6.25
N VAL A 33 -3.04 -2.40 -7.03
CA VAL A 33 -3.23 -2.30 -8.49
C VAL A 33 -4.21 -1.19 -8.85
N MET A 34 -5.37 -1.15 -8.20
CA MET A 34 -6.39 -0.13 -8.45
C MET A 34 -5.87 1.26 -8.08
N PHE A 35 -5.21 1.39 -6.93
CA PHE A 35 -4.69 2.67 -6.45
C PHE A 35 -3.54 3.17 -7.35
N GLY A 36 -2.55 2.32 -7.62
CA GLY A 36 -1.42 2.65 -8.49
C GLY A 36 -1.85 2.94 -9.93
N GLY A 37 -2.75 2.12 -10.49
CA GLY A 37 -3.30 2.34 -11.83
C GLY A 37 -4.12 3.62 -11.92
N GLY A 38 -4.93 3.93 -10.91
CA GLY A 38 -5.67 5.19 -10.80
C GLY A 38 -4.73 6.40 -10.77
N LEU A 39 -3.66 6.35 -9.97
CA LEU A 39 -2.65 7.42 -9.94
C LEU A 39 -1.92 7.57 -11.27
N GLY A 40 -1.52 6.47 -11.91
CA GLY A 40 -0.90 6.50 -13.24
C GLY A 40 -1.81 7.09 -14.30
N LEU A 41 -3.11 6.80 -14.24
CA LEU A 41 -4.12 7.40 -15.11
C LEU A 41 -4.25 8.91 -14.86
N ILE A 42 -4.37 9.34 -13.60
CA ILE A 42 -4.45 10.77 -13.24
C ILE A 42 -3.19 11.51 -13.71
N GLY A 43 -2.01 10.90 -13.49
CA GLY A 43 -0.72 11.46 -13.85
C GLY A 43 -0.44 11.52 -15.35
N SER A 44 -1.23 10.85 -16.21
CA SER A 44 -1.07 10.87 -17.67
C SER A 44 -1.15 12.29 -18.26
N SER A 45 -2.04 13.12 -17.69
CA SER A 45 -2.21 14.53 -18.07
C SER A 45 -0.95 15.38 -17.80
N PHE A 46 -0.23 15.06 -16.72
CA PHE A 46 1.02 15.73 -16.34
C PHE A 46 2.21 15.16 -17.11
N ALA A 47 2.28 13.83 -17.22
CA ALA A 47 3.37 13.12 -17.88
C ALA A 47 3.44 13.40 -19.39
N SER A 48 2.30 13.65 -20.04
CA SER A 48 2.26 14.06 -21.45
C SER A 48 2.88 15.44 -21.71
N ARG A 49 3.04 16.27 -20.67
CA ARG A 49 3.56 17.65 -20.77
C ARG A 49 4.97 17.82 -20.20
N THR A 50 5.56 16.75 -19.67
CA THR A 50 6.85 16.79 -18.97
C THR A 50 7.81 15.72 -19.48
N SER A 51 9.09 16.08 -19.56
CA SER A 51 10.13 15.14 -19.97
C SER A 51 10.29 14.01 -18.93
N VAL A 52 10.82 12.86 -19.36
CA VAL A 52 11.19 11.76 -18.44
C VAL A 52 12.21 12.26 -17.41
N ALA A 53 13.21 13.05 -17.83
CA ALA A 53 14.22 13.59 -16.93
C ALA A 53 13.62 14.45 -15.81
N THR A 54 12.66 15.33 -16.15
CA THR A 54 11.92 16.13 -15.16
C THR A 54 11.19 15.26 -14.15
N ARG A 55 10.51 14.20 -14.62
CA ARG A 55 9.78 13.29 -13.74
C ARG A 55 10.71 12.51 -12.80
N LEU A 56 11.85 12.03 -13.32
CA LEU A 56 12.86 11.37 -12.51
C LEU A 56 13.49 12.33 -11.49
N ALA A 57 13.74 13.58 -11.87
CA ALA A 57 14.25 14.61 -10.95
C ALA A 57 13.26 14.88 -9.82
N VAL A 58 11.96 15.03 -10.12
CA VAL A 58 10.91 15.19 -9.10
C VAL A 58 10.86 13.99 -8.17
N LEU A 59 10.93 12.77 -8.71
CA LEU A 59 10.95 11.56 -7.89
C LEU A 59 12.18 11.49 -6.99
N ALA A 60 13.37 11.81 -7.51
CA ALA A 60 14.62 11.81 -6.75
C ALA A 60 14.57 12.82 -5.59
N VAL A 61 14.10 14.05 -5.84
CA VAL A 61 13.92 15.07 -4.80
C VAL A 61 12.93 14.59 -3.73
N ALA A 62 11.81 14.00 -4.13
CA ALA A 62 10.82 13.47 -3.19
C ALA A 62 11.35 12.31 -2.34
N VAL A 63 12.17 11.42 -2.92
CA VAL A 63 12.85 10.33 -2.18
C VAL A 63 13.84 10.89 -1.17
N LEU A 64 14.65 11.89 -1.54
CA LEU A 64 15.59 12.54 -0.63
C LEU A 64 14.85 13.27 0.50
N ALA A 65 13.77 13.97 0.20
CA ALA A 65 12.92 14.59 1.21
C ALA A 65 12.28 13.54 2.14
N GLY A 66 11.80 12.44 1.59
CA GLY A 66 11.26 11.31 2.35
C GLY A 66 12.29 10.70 3.30
N LEU A 67 13.53 10.53 2.85
CA LEU A 67 14.65 10.07 3.68
C LEU A 67 14.88 11.01 4.87
N LEU A 68 14.87 12.33 4.65
CA LEU A 68 15.00 13.29 5.75
C LEU A 68 13.86 13.17 6.77
N LEU A 69 12.63 12.94 6.32
CA LEU A 69 11.47 12.72 7.20
C LEU A 69 11.59 11.40 7.97
N ASP A 70 12.05 10.34 7.33
CA ASP A 70 12.28 9.04 7.98
C ASP A 70 13.39 9.12 9.05
N LEU A 71 14.40 9.97 8.84
CA LEU A 71 15.44 10.28 9.84
C LEU A 71 14.95 11.20 10.97
N GLY A 72 13.72 11.72 10.88
CA GLY A 72 13.19 12.70 11.84
C GLY A 72 13.95 14.03 11.81
N ALA A 73 14.57 14.36 10.67
CA ALA A 73 15.30 15.61 10.52
C ALA A 73 14.39 16.80 10.82
N PHE A 74 14.91 17.78 11.57
CA PHE A 74 14.17 18.98 11.99
C PHE A 74 12.90 18.70 12.82
N GLY A 75 12.76 17.50 13.39
CA GLY A 75 11.58 17.10 14.16
C GLY A 75 10.32 16.86 13.32
N LEU A 76 10.44 16.89 12.00
CA LEU A 76 9.34 16.61 11.09
C LEU A 76 8.99 15.13 11.13
N ARG A 77 7.70 14.83 10.97
CA ARG A 77 7.17 13.47 10.93
C ARG A 77 6.33 13.30 9.69
N LEU A 78 6.29 12.06 9.19
CA LEU A 78 5.40 11.73 8.09
C LEU A 78 3.94 11.96 8.49
N PRO A 79 3.13 12.53 7.57
CA PRO A 79 1.69 12.40 7.67
C PRO A 79 1.36 10.91 7.80
N THR A 80 0.58 10.52 8.78
CA THR A 80 0.13 9.13 8.92
C THR A 80 -1.25 9.09 9.51
N VAL A 81 -2.06 8.13 9.05
CA VAL A 81 -3.27 7.75 9.77
C VAL A 81 -2.85 6.98 11.01
N ARG A 82 -3.38 7.34 12.18
CA ARG A 82 -3.06 6.67 13.47
C ARG A 82 -4.01 5.50 13.78
N ARG A 83 -4.67 4.94 12.77
CA ARG A 83 -5.57 3.79 12.91
C ARG A 83 -5.10 2.64 12.04
N GLN A 84 -5.20 1.43 12.59
CA GLN A 84 -5.19 0.21 11.80
C GLN A 84 -6.64 -0.14 11.43
N VAL A 85 -6.81 -1.21 10.67
CA VAL A 85 -8.15 -1.75 10.40
C VAL A 85 -8.83 -2.11 11.71
N ASP A 86 -10.11 -1.77 11.79
CA ASP A 86 -10.97 -1.96 12.95
C ASP A 86 -10.95 -3.41 13.43
N GLU A 87 -10.66 -3.60 14.72
CA GLU A 87 -10.59 -4.91 15.35
C GLU A 87 -11.95 -5.60 15.42
N GLY A 88 -13.06 -4.83 15.43
CA GLY A 88 -14.41 -5.35 15.40
C GLY A 88 -14.71 -6.16 14.13
N TRP A 89 -14.04 -5.87 13.02
CA TRP A 89 -14.17 -6.65 11.79
C TRP A 89 -13.67 -8.09 11.94
N ARG A 90 -12.68 -8.31 12.81
CA ARG A 90 -12.13 -9.65 13.09
C ARG A 90 -13.12 -10.54 13.83
N ALA A 91 -13.97 -9.94 14.67
CA ALA A 91 -15.01 -10.64 15.43
C ALA A 91 -16.33 -10.77 14.66
N GLY A 92 -16.66 -9.80 13.80
CA GLY A 92 -17.94 -9.73 13.09
C GLY A 92 -17.98 -10.40 11.72
N TYR A 93 -16.84 -10.59 11.04
CA TYR A 93 -16.81 -11.12 9.67
C TYR A 93 -16.06 -12.46 9.55
N ARG A 94 -16.41 -13.21 8.51
CA ARG A 94 -15.69 -14.43 8.12
C ARG A 94 -14.23 -14.10 7.80
N GLY A 95 -13.33 -15.04 8.08
CA GLY A 95 -11.87 -14.93 7.84
C GLY A 95 -11.51 -14.27 6.51
N TRP A 96 -12.07 -14.79 5.40
CA TRP A 96 -11.77 -14.28 4.07
C TRP A 96 -12.28 -12.85 3.80
N VAL A 97 -13.40 -12.44 4.41
CA VAL A 97 -13.99 -11.09 4.22
C VAL A 97 -13.11 -10.05 4.87
N TRP A 98 -12.77 -10.27 6.15
CA TRP A 98 -11.91 -9.33 6.87
C TRP A 98 -10.50 -9.36 6.30
N GLY A 99 -9.97 -10.54 5.94
CA GLY A 99 -8.66 -10.70 5.31
C GLY A 99 -8.58 -9.90 4.01
N PHE A 100 -9.58 -10.04 3.12
CA PHE A 100 -9.66 -9.27 1.88
C PHE A 100 -9.74 -7.75 2.13
N GLY A 101 -10.64 -7.30 3.00
CA GLY A 101 -10.79 -5.87 3.32
C GLY A 101 -9.56 -5.27 3.99
N PHE A 102 -8.89 -6.04 4.85
CA PHE A 102 -7.61 -5.68 5.45
C PHE A 102 -6.52 -5.54 4.37
N GLY A 103 -6.44 -6.54 3.48
CA GLY A 103 -5.55 -6.54 2.33
C GLY A 103 -5.76 -5.28 1.50
N LEU A 104 -6.98 -4.99 1.07
CA LEU A 104 -7.32 -3.84 0.23
C LEU A 104 -6.84 -2.50 0.83
N GLN A 105 -7.07 -2.30 2.12
CA GLN A 105 -6.60 -1.12 2.85
C GLN A 105 -5.07 -1.07 2.98
N LEU A 106 -4.43 -2.20 3.23
CA LEU A 106 -2.99 -2.29 3.29
C LEU A 106 -2.34 -2.05 1.93
N GLY A 107 -2.96 -2.56 0.87
CA GLY A 107 -2.55 -2.41 -0.52
C GLY A 107 -2.59 -0.96 -0.99
N ALA A 108 -3.64 -0.20 -0.64
CA ALA A 108 -3.66 1.25 -0.86
C ALA A 108 -2.60 1.97 -0.01
N GLY A 109 -2.34 1.46 1.19
CA GLY A 109 -1.13 1.77 1.94
C GLY A 109 -1.08 3.14 2.62
N VAL A 110 -2.03 4.03 2.33
CA VAL A 110 -2.18 5.38 2.90
C VAL A 110 -3.38 5.50 3.85
N VAL A 111 -4.22 4.46 3.92
CA VAL A 111 -5.40 4.41 4.81
C VAL A 111 -5.13 3.68 6.14
N THR A 112 -3.95 3.09 6.26
CA THR A 112 -3.40 2.47 7.47
C THR A 112 -2.15 3.23 7.91
N VAL A 113 -1.60 2.88 9.08
CA VAL A 113 -0.36 3.51 9.57
C VAL A 113 0.75 3.40 8.52
N VAL A 114 1.33 4.54 8.20
CA VAL A 114 2.47 4.67 7.29
C VAL A 114 3.73 4.74 8.14
N THR A 115 4.59 3.73 7.98
CA THR A 115 5.81 3.59 8.79
C THR A 115 7.03 4.23 8.14
N THR A 116 7.02 4.39 6.82
CA THR A 116 8.15 4.88 6.02
C THR A 116 7.68 5.74 4.86
N SER A 117 8.51 6.70 4.45
CA SER A 117 8.23 7.61 3.35
C SER A 117 8.14 6.91 2.00
N THR A 118 8.72 5.71 1.89
CA THR A 118 8.75 4.87 0.68
C THR A 118 7.36 4.53 0.15
N VAL A 119 6.33 4.50 1.01
CA VAL A 119 4.93 4.34 0.58
C VAL A 119 4.51 5.50 -0.33
N TYR A 120 4.81 6.73 0.07
CA TYR A 120 4.50 7.92 -0.73
C TYR A 120 5.34 7.98 -2.00
N ALA A 121 6.62 7.59 -1.92
CA ALA A 121 7.50 7.53 -3.08
C ALA A 121 6.99 6.52 -4.14
N ALA A 122 6.49 5.35 -3.72
CA ALA A 122 5.90 4.37 -4.63
C ALA A 122 4.67 4.92 -5.37
N TRP A 123 3.79 5.62 -4.65
CA TRP A 123 2.60 6.24 -5.24
C TRP A 123 2.92 7.44 -6.14
N LEU A 124 3.91 8.23 -5.75
CA LEU A 124 4.42 9.29 -6.61
C LEU A 124 5.02 8.71 -7.89
N ALA A 125 5.81 7.63 -7.80
CA ALA A 125 6.34 6.94 -8.97
C ALA A 125 5.23 6.38 -9.87
N ALA A 126 4.17 5.80 -9.29
CA ALA A 126 3.00 5.35 -10.04
C ALA A 126 2.32 6.50 -10.79
N GLY A 127 2.12 7.65 -10.13
CA GLY A 127 1.58 8.85 -10.79
C GLY A 127 2.48 9.40 -11.89
N LEU A 128 3.77 9.57 -11.61
CA LEU A 128 4.74 10.08 -12.57
C LEU A 128 4.96 9.14 -13.76
N SER A 129 4.64 7.85 -13.64
CA SER A 129 4.66 6.92 -14.77
C SER A 129 3.73 7.38 -15.91
N GLY A 130 2.62 8.04 -15.58
CA GLY A 130 1.70 8.62 -16.56
C GLY A 130 0.86 7.61 -17.34
N GLY A 131 0.82 6.35 -16.90
CA GLY A 131 0.04 5.30 -17.56
C GLY A 131 -0.62 4.37 -16.55
N ALA A 132 -1.89 4.04 -16.78
CA ALA A 132 -2.66 3.16 -15.89
C ALA A 132 -2.02 1.78 -15.75
N VAL A 133 -1.49 1.21 -16.84
CA VAL A 133 -0.84 -0.11 -16.81
C VAL A 133 0.47 -0.07 -16.01
N VAL A 134 1.33 0.93 -16.23
CA VAL A 134 2.60 1.05 -15.50
C VAL A 134 2.36 1.33 -14.02
N GLY A 135 1.41 2.23 -13.70
CA GLY A 135 0.98 2.48 -12.33
C GLY A 135 0.40 1.23 -11.66
N ALA A 136 -0.38 0.42 -12.39
CA ALA A 136 -0.91 -0.84 -11.89
C ALA A 136 0.19 -1.88 -11.61
N VAL A 137 1.24 -1.95 -12.45
CA VAL A 137 2.39 -2.83 -12.21
C VAL A 137 3.16 -2.40 -10.97
N ILE A 138 3.44 -1.10 -10.81
CA ILE A 138 4.06 -0.55 -9.60
C ILE A 138 3.21 -0.89 -8.37
N GLY A 139 1.89 -0.70 -8.47
CA GLY A 139 0.93 -1.07 -7.44
C GLY A 139 0.96 -2.56 -7.12
N ALA A 140 0.94 -3.45 -8.10
CA ALA A 140 1.02 -4.90 -7.90
C ALA A 140 2.29 -5.29 -7.14
N THR A 141 3.45 -4.78 -7.56
CA THR A 141 4.73 -5.02 -6.87
C THR A 141 4.67 -4.54 -5.43
N PHE A 142 4.15 -3.32 -5.20
CA PHE A 142 3.99 -2.78 -3.86
C PHE A 142 3.08 -3.64 -2.98
N GLY A 143 1.89 -3.98 -3.47
CA GLY A 143 0.89 -4.75 -2.74
C GLY A 143 1.37 -6.16 -2.37
N VAL A 144 2.09 -6.83 -3.28
CA VAL A 144 2.68 -8.15 -3.05
C VAL A 144 3.82 -8.06 -2.04
N VAL A 145 4.81 -7.18 -2.24
CA VAL A 145 5.98 -7.07 -1.37
C VAL A 145 5.58 -6.65 0.04
N ARG A 146 4.63 -5.71 0.15
CA ARG A 146 4.11 -5.25 1.45
C ARG A 146 3.33 -6.35 2.18
N ALA A 147 2.65 -7.22 1.44
CA ALA A 147 1.84 -8.27 2.03
C ALA A 147 2.62 -9.57 2.28
N ALA A 148 3.75 -9.81 1.62
CA ALA A 148 4.52 -11.05 1.72
C ALA A 148 4.93 -11.49 3.15
N PRO A 149 5.23 -10.58 4.10
CA PRO A 149 5.54 -10.96 5.49
C PRO A 149 4.29 -11.41 6.28
N VAL A 150 3.67 -12.54 5.93
CA VAL A 150 2.51 -13.13 6.64
C VAL A 150 2.93 -14.25 7.57
#